data_AF-A0A1H5KEP8-F1
#
_entry.id   AF-A0A1H5KEP8-F1
#
_cell.length_a   1.000
_cell.length_b   1.000
_cell.length_c   1.000
_cell.angle_alpha   90.00
_cell.angle_beta   90.00
_cell.angle_gamma   90.00
#
_symmetry.space_group_name_H-M   'P 1'
#
loop_
_entity.id
_entity.type
_entity.pdbx_description
1 polymer ?
#
loop_
_entity_poly.entity_id
_entity_poly.type
_entity_poly.pdbx_seq_one_letter_code
_entity_poly.pdbx_strand_id
1 'polypeptide(L)'
;MDDPAAQRLTDRIVAALFEAAGDDATDVHLEWSQAGTQHSGRAYAVVGGAAHWIEVPTEIAPDLRALRAATADRRAGAWLSVEIDAQRGGDVRVNRNDDRRPYWNSTTASMLDAPAAPPVPDERRWLADLQRYPRDRAHLPDWLNPGEVEGEAAAQLRAGLDGIGVPRGGVVLPGEHAPDTEPPEPLEGAVEVVRYGARHYGVQVVDYGQHVLLGEYFTERAACDVVWQYVSAPLPAPVHVPHAELSARVQAAQQGLAELGQRVTAAGPGGVITNLATGVPYDRIGTVDGLYFFVWGTAWEQRSLPPSARGPGAQQEVFVAAREVEVQAEIAPAWFGQPGGGLRFHVEPPARGVRDLVRAGVLQRVVVT
;
A
#
# COMPACT_ATOMS: atom_id res chain seq x y z
N MET A 1 -15.34 -30.05 -1.86
CA MET A 1 -15.25 -28.65 -2.35
C MET A 1 -16.33 -27.91 -1.58
N ASP A 2 -15.96 -27.04 -0.66
CA ASP A 2 -16.92 -26.56 0.37
C ASP A 2 -17.64 -25.25 -0.02
N ASP A 3 -17.39 -24.76 -1.24
CA ASP A 3 -18.06 -23.58 -1.81
C ASP A 3 -19.18 -23.98 -2.78
N PRO A 4 -20.46 -23.71 -2.44
CA PRO A 4 -21.61 -23.98 -3.31
C PRO A 4 -21.57 -23.25 -4.66
N ALA A 5 -20.85 -22.14 -4.79
CA ALA A 5 -20.68 -21.45 -6.06
C ALA A 5 -19.71 -22.22 -6.98
N ALA A 6 -18.54 -22.62 -6.44
CA ALA A 6 -17.58 -23.44 -7.16
C ALA A 6 -18.15 -24.81 -7.59
N GLN A 7 -18.98 -25.43 -6.74
CA GLN A 7 -19.65 -26.68 -7.09
C GLN A 7 -20.60 -26.51 -8.29
N ARG A 8 -21.48 -25.49 -8.27
CA ARG A 8 -22.39 -25.23 -9.39
C ARG A 8 -21.67 -24.96 -10.71
N LEU A 9 -20.53 -24.28 -10.66
CA LEU A 9 -19.70 -24.05 -11.85
C LEU A 9 -19.13 -25.37 -12.39
N THR A 10 -18.64 -26.23 -11.49
CA THR A 10 -18.12 -27.55 -11.82
C THR A 10 -19.20 -28.42 -12.46
N ASP A 11 -20.41 -28.43 -11.90
CA ASP A 11 -21.53 -29.23 -12.43
C ASP A 11 -21.92 -28.81 -13.86
N ARG A 12 -21.92 -27.50 -14.16
CA ARG A 12 -22.19 -26.99 -15.52
C ARG A 12 -21.09 -27.39 -16.51
N ILE A 13 -19.82 -27.31 -16.09
CA ILE A 13 -18.68 -27.73 -16.90
C ILE A 13 -18.79 -29.23 -17.24
N VAL A 14 -19.05 -30.07 -16.24
CA VAL A 14 -19.20 -31.52 -16.42
C VAL A 14 -20.38 -31.87 -17.32
N ALA A 15 -21.53 -31.20 -17.14
CA ALA A 15 -22.70 -31.42 -17.99
C ALA A 15 -22.41 -31.15 -19.47
N ALA A 16 -21.75 -30.02 -19.78
CA ALA A 16 -21.37 -29.68 -21.15
C ALA A 16 -20.34 -30.64 -21.75
N LEU A 17 -19.39 -31.16 -20.94
CA LEU A 17 -18.45 -32.18 -21.40
C LEU A 17 -19.16 -33.48 -21.77
N PHE A 18 -20.12 -33.94 -20.97
CA PHE A 18 -20.91 -35.13 -21.28
C PHE A 18 -21.83 -34.93 -22.48
N GLU A 19 -22.36 -33.72 -22.70
CA GLU A 19 -23.12 -33.36 -23.90
C GLU A 19 -22.24 -33.47 -25.15
N ALA A 20 -21.02 -32.91 -25.13
CA ALA A 20 -20.08 -33.01 -26.23
C ALA A 20 -19.54 -34.43 -26.47
N ALA A 21 -19.41 -35.23 -25.42
CA ALA A 21 -18.96 -36.61 -25.50
C ALA A 21 -20.03 -37.59 -26.05
N GLY A 22 -21.31 -37.21 -25.98
CA GLY A 22 -22.44 -38.05 -26.35
C GLY A 22 -22.88 -39.03 -25.26
N ASP A 23 -24.06 -39.61 -25.44
CA ASP A 23 -24.76 -40.40 -24.41
C ASP A 23 -24.01 -41.69 -24.00
N ASP A 24 -23.21 -42.26 -24.90
CA ASP A 24 -22.47 -43.51 -24.68
C ASP A 24 -21.17 -43.31 -23.86
N ALA A 25 -20.78 -42.06 -23.57
CA ALA A 25 -19.60 -41.78 -22.78
C ALA A 25 -19.81 -42.09 -21.29
N THR A 26 -18.94 -42.93 -20.72
CA THR A 26 -18.97 -43.30 -19.30
C THR A 26 -18.20 -42.34 -18.42
N ASP A 27 -17.13 -41.75 -18.96
CA ASP A 27 -16.21 -40.86 -18.25
C ASP A 27 -15.80 -39.70 -19.16
N VAL A 28 -15.58 -38.53 -18.56
CA VAL A 28 -14.97 -37.38 -19.23
C VAL A 28 -13.81 -36.85 -18.39
N HIS A 29 -12.76 -36.42 -19.09
CA HIS A 29 -11.62 -35.74 -18.52
C HIS A 29 -11.43 -34.40 -19.22
N LEU A 30 -11.19 -33.34 -18.44
CA LEU A 30 -10.80 -32.03 -18.93
C LEU A 30 -9.51 -31.61 -18.24
N GLU A 31 -8.55 -31.14 -19.03
CA GLU A 31 -7.40 -30.39 -18.54
C GLU A 31 -7.48 -28.96 -19.09
N TRP A 32 -7.44 -27.97 -18.22
CA TRP A 32 -7.54 -26.55 -18.57
C TRP A 32 -6.43 -25.74 -17.91
N SER A 33 -5.82 -24.83 -18.65
CA SER A 33 -4.81 -23.90 -18.15
C SER A 33 -5.08 -22.48 -18.63
N GLN A 34 -4.82 -21.50 -17.78
CA GLN A 34 -5.06 -20.09 -18.10
C GLN A 34 -3.92 -19.20 -17.61
N ALA A 35 -3.41 -18.36 -18.52
CA ALA A 35 -2.40 -17.35 -18.24
C ALA A 35 -2.90 -15.98 -18.74
N GLY A 36 -3.23 -15.09 -17.80
CA GLY A 36 -3.83 -13.80 -18.09
C GLY A 36 -5.23 -13.95 -18.71
N THR A 37 -5.40 -13.42 -19.92
CA THR A 37 -6.65 -13.52 -20.69
C THR A 37 -6.69 -14.71 -21.64
N GLN A 38 -5.58 -15.42 -21.82
CA GLN A 38 -5.48 -16.55 -22.73
C GLN A 38 -5.59 -17.87 -21.98
N HIS A 39 -6.02 -18.90 -22.68
CA HIS A 39 -6.21 -20.22 -22.12
C HIS A 39 -5.89 -21.30 -23.17
N SER A 40 -5.68 -22.52 -22.68
CA SER A 40 -5.66 -23.74 -23.46
C SER A 40 -6.44 -24.81 -22.69
N GLY A 41 -7.17 -25.63 -23.42
CA GLY A 41 -7.95 -26.72 -22.86
C GLY A 41 -7.93 -27.91 -23.79
N ARG A 42 -8.09 -29.09 -23.21
CA ARG A 42 -8.30 -30.34 -23.94
C ARG A 42 -9.10 -31.30 -23.12
N ALA A 43 -9.87 -32.14 -23.80
CA ALA A 43 -10.73 -33.10 -23.15
C ALA A 43 -10.73 -34.42 -23.91
N TYR A 44 -10.91 -35.51 -23.18
CA TYR A 44 -11.21 -36.82 -23.76
C TYR A 44 -12.37 -37.45 -23.01
N ALA A 45 -13.07 -38.34 -23.70
CA ALA A 45 -14.15 -39.14 -23.15
C ALA A 45 -13.82 -40.63 -23.28
N VAL A 46 -14.33 -41.44 -22.35
CA VAL A 46 -14.24 -42.90 -22.43
C VAL A 46 -15.56 -43.44 -22.99
N VAL A 47 -15.50 -44.10 -24.14
CA VAL A 47 -16.65 -44.71 -24.81
C VAL A 47 -16.31 -46.18 -25.08
N GLY A 48 -17.15 -47.11 -24.61
CA GLY A 48 -16.89 -48.55 -24.76
C GLY A 48 -15.55 -49.02 -24.17
N GLY A 49 -15.03 -48.32 -23.16
CA GLY A 49 -13.75 -48.62 -22.50
C GLY A 49 -12.50 -48.06 -23.20
N ALA A 50 -12.66 -47.30 -24.30
CA ALA A 50 -11.56 -46.64 -25.00
C ALA A 50 -11.63 -45.11 -24.86
N ALA A 51 -10.49 -44.44 -24.74
CA ALA A 51 -10.41 -42.98 -24.64
C ALA A 51 -10.38 -42.33 -26.04
N HIS A 52 -11.20 -41.31 -26.25
CA HIS A 52 -11.31 -40.55 -27.49
C HIS A 52 -11.23 -39.05 -27.19
N TRP A 53 -10.41 -38.33 -27.95
CA TRP A 53 -10.36 -36.86 -27.85
C TRP A 53 -11.70 -36.26 -28.28
N ILE A 54 -12.18 -35.31 -27.50
CA ILE A 54 -13.36 -34.50 -27.81
C ILE A 54 -12.95 -33.03 -27.90
N GLU A 55 -13.72 -32.25 -28.65
CA GLU A 55 -13.55 -30.80 -28.66
C GLU A 55 -13.99 -30.23 -27.31
N VAL A 56 -13.21 -29.29 -26.77
CA VAL A 56 -13.59 -28.60 -25.53
C VAL A 56 -14.72 -27.62 -25.85
N PRO A 57 -15.91 -27.74 -25.23
CA PRO A 57 -17.03 -26.87 -25.54
C PRO A 57 -16.68 -25.39 -25.29
N THR A 58 -17.00 -24.51 -26.22
CA THR A 58 -16.61 -23.08 -26.09
C THR A 58 -17.34 -22.37 -24.95
N GLU A 59 -18.53 -22.85 -24.61
CA GLU A 59 -19.43 -22.35 -23.57
C GLU A 59 -18.94 -22.62 -22.15
N ILE A 60 -18.00 -23.55 -21.94
CA ILE A 60 -17.45 -23.80 -20.59
C ILE A 60 -16.33 -22.81 -20.21
N ALA A 61 -15.77 -22.07 -21.18
CA ALA A 61 -14.66 -21.15 -20.91
C ALA A 61 -15.02 -20.00 -19.92
N PRO A 62 -16.20 -19.36 -19.98
CA PRO A 62 -16.66 -18.44 -18.93
C PRO A 62 -16.77 -19.10 -17.55
N ASP A 63 -17.24 -20.34 -17.49
CA ASP A 63 -17.42 -21.07 -16.23
C ASP A 63 -16.08 -21.45 -15.60
N LEU A 64 -15.10 -21.88 -16.40
CA LEU A 64 -13.73 -22.12 -15.94
C LEU A 64 -13.06 -20.85 -15.44
N ARG A 65 -13.28 -19.71 -16.10
CA ARG A 65 -12.80 -18.39 -15.62
C ARG A 65 -13.45 -18.01 -14.29
N ALA A 66 -14.76 -18.23 -14.16
CA ALA A 66 -15.49 -17.95 -12.92
C ALA A 66 -15.03 -18.89 -11.80
N LEU A 67 -14.81 -20.17 -12.09
CA LEU A 67 -14.30 -21.15 -11.13
C LEU A 67 -12.92 -20.75 -10.65
N ARG A 68 -12.03 -20.37 -11.57
CA ARG A 68 -10.69 -19.86 -11.27
C ARG A 68 -10.73 -18.66 -10.32
N ALA A 69 -11.62 -17.70 -10.59
CA ALA A 69 -11.77 -16.52 -9.75
C ALA A 69 -12.37 -16.83 -8.38
N ALA A 70 -13.40 -17.68 -8.32
CA ALA A 70 -14.07 -18.06 -7.07
C ALA A 70 -13.19 -18.89 -6.14
N THR A 71 -12.20 -19.59 -6.71
CA THR A 71 -11.32 -20.51 -5.98
C THR A 71 -9.89 -19.98 -5.80
N ALA A 72 -9.64 -18.73 -6.21
CA ALA A 72 -8.37 -18.07 -5.98
C ALA A 72 -8.17 -17.78 -4.49
N ASP A 73 -6.98 -18.07 -3.98
CA ASP A 73 -6.57 -17.71 -2.64
C ASP A 73 -5.88 -16.34 -2.63
N ARG A 74 -5.97 -15.61 -1.53
CA ARG A 74 -5.36 -14.27 -1.41
C ARG A 74 -3.84 -14.31 -1.35
N ARG A 75 -3.25 -15.39 -0.83
CA ARG A 75 -1.81 -15.58 -0.64
C ARG A 75 -1.22 -16.49 -1.70
N ALA A 76 -1.93 -17.53 -2.10
CA ALA A 76 -1.48 -18.50 -3.11
C ALA A 76 -1.94 -18.17 -4.53
N GLY A 77 -2.80 -17.15 -4.71
CA GLY A 77 -3.33 -16.76 -6.00
C GLY A 77 -4.31 -17.79 -6.58
N ALA A 78 -4.55 -17.70 -7.88
CA ALA A 78 -5.33 -18.70 -8.61
C ALA A 78 -4.45 -19.84 -9.11
N TRP A 79 -5.04 -21.02 -9.26
CA TRP A 79 -4.39 -22.16 -9.89
C TRP A 79 -3.96 -21.85 -11.34
N LEU A 80 -2.91 -22.55 -11.77
CA LEU A 80 -2.24 -22.42 -13.07
C LEU A 80 -2.85 -23.35 -14.12
N SER A 81 -3.28 -24.52 -13.67
CA SER A 81 -4.15 -25.43 -14.41
C SER A 81 -5.09 -26.18 -13.47
N VAL A 82 -6.15 -26.75 -14.05
CA VAL A 82 -7.11 -27.61 -13.36
C VAL A 82 -7.39 -28.85 -14.22
N GLU A 83 -7.43 -30.00 -13.57
CA GLU A 83 -7.93 -31.26 -14.13
C GLU A 83 -9.30 -31.56 -13.50
N ILE A 84 -10.27 -31.92 -14.34
CA ILE A 84 -11.61 -32.34 -13.91
C ILE A 84 -11.87 -33.71 -14.51
N ASP A 85 -12.01 -34.71 -13.64
CA ASP A 85 -12.44 -36.06 -13.99
C ASP A 85 -13.87 -36.26 -13.50
N ALA A 86 -14.75 -36.75 -14.36
CA ALA A 86 -16.13 -37.04 -13.99
C ALA A 86 -16.61 -38.36 -14.60
N GLN A 87 -17.28 -39.17 -13.78
CA GLN A 87 -17.98 -40.37 -14.22
C GLN A 87 -19.48 -40.08 -14.36
N ARG A 88 -20.13 -40.61 -15.40
CA ARG A 88 -21.56 -40.38 -15.63
C ARG A 88 -22.39 -40.92 -14.47
N GLY A 89 -23.14 -40.06 -13.80
CA GLY A 89 -23.94 -40.40 -12.62
C GLY A 89 -23.12 -40.77 -11.38
N GLY A 90 -21.80 -40.52 -11.41
CA GLY A 90 -20.86 -40.86 -10.34
C GLY A 90 -20.13 -39.65 -9.78
N ASP A 91 -18.92 -39.89 -9.28
CA ASP A 91 -18.10 -38.89 -8.61
C ASP A 91 -17.44 -37.92 -9.61
N VAL A 92 -17.24 -36.68 -9.14
CA VAL A 92 -16.45 -35.65 -9.83
C VAL A 92 -15.21 -35.33 -8.99
N ARG A 93 -14.03 -35.39 -9.61
CA ARG A 93 -12.75 -35.00 -9.00
C ARG A 93 -12.22 -33.76 -9.69
N VAL A 94 -11.75 -32.81 -8.88
CA VAL A 94 -11.17 -31.55 -9.36
C VAL A 94 -9.79 -31.40 -8.74
N ASN A 95 -8.75 -31.52 -9.54
CA ASN A 95 -7.36 -31.37 -9.11
C ASN A 95 -6.82 -30.03 -9.61
N ARG A 96 -6.38 -29.18 -8.69
CA ARG A 96 -5.79 -27.88 -9.00
C ARG A 96 -4.28 -27.99 -8.97
N ASN A 97 -3.64 -27.41 -9.96
CA ASN A 97 -2.20 -27.30 -10.02
C ASN A 97 -1.81 -25.84 -9.77
N ASP A 98 -1.20 -25.60 -8.61
CA ASP A 98 -0.75 -24.29 -8.18
C ASP A 98 0.75 -24.07 -8.39
N ASP A 99 1.51 -25.09 -8.76
CA ASP A 99 2.98 -25.08 -8.65
C ASP A 99 3.67 -25.47 -9.96
N ARG A 100 3.23 -26.54 -10.63
CA ARG A 100 3.89 -27.04 -11.84
C ARG A 100 3.58 -26.15 -13.04
N ARG A 101 4.57 -25.95 -13.91
CA ARG A 101 4.41 -25.18 -15.15
C ARG A 101 3.51 -25.91 -16.15
N PRO A 102 2.40 -25.29 -16.63
CA PRO A 102 1.65 -25.79 -17.77
C PRO A 102 2.33 -25.39 -19.10
N TYR A 103 2.35 -26.34 -20.04
CA TYR A 103 2.87 -26.23 -21.39
C TYR A 103 1.74 -26.55 -22.37
N TRP A 104 1.11 -25.52 -22.92
CA TRP A 104 0.02 -25.62 -23.91
C TRP A 104 0.47 -26.23 -25.23
N ASN A 105 1.78 -26.28 -25.46
CA ASN A 105 2.41 -26.97 -26.59
C ASN A 105 2.97 -28.36 -26.21
N SER A 106 2.56 -28.93 -25.08
CA SER A 106 2.83 -30.34 -24.77
C SER A 106 2.20 -31.25 -25.84
N THR A 107 2.95 -32.26 -26.27
CA THR A 107 2.47 -33.28 -27.21
C THR A 107 1.97 -34.54 -26.52
N THR A 108 1.98 -34.58 -25.18
CA THR A 108 1.50 -35.72 -24.38
C THR A 108 0.05 -35.51 -23.92
N ALA A 109 -0.48 -36.45 -23.14
CA ALA A 109 -1.80 -36.33 -22.51
C ALA A 109 -1.85 -35.36 -21.32
N SER A 110 -0.71 -34.89 -20.76
CA SER A 110 -0.66 -33.88 -19.66
C SER A 110 0.07 -32.57 -20.05
N MET A 111 -0.50 -31.40 -19.73
CA MET A 111 0.09 -30.10 -20.04
C MET A 111 1.24 -29.85 -19.07
N LEU A 112 1.43 -30.72 -18.08
CA LEU A 112 2.51 -30.64 -17.11
C LEU A 112 3.80 -31.32 -17.62
N ASP A 113 3.76 -31.93 -18.81
CA ASP A 113 4.92 -32.52 -19.47
C ASP A 113 5.60 -31.47 -20.36
N ALA A 114 6.89 -31.26 -20.13
CA ALA A 114 7.66 -30.26 -20.85
C ALA A 114 7.91 -30.69 -22.32
N PRO A 115 7.62 -29.82 -23.30
CA PRO A 115 7.96 -30.07 -24.70
C PRO A 115 9.44 -29.78 -24.96
N ALA A 116 9.95 -30.30 -26.09
CA ALA A 116 11.30 -29.96 -26.56
C ALA A 116 11.38 -28.51 -27.13
N ALA A 117 10.26 -27.98 -27.61
CA ALA A 117 10.16 -26.61 -28.12
C ALA A 117 10.06 -25.59 -26.96
N PRO A 118 10.33 -24.30 -27.19
CA PRO A 118 10.13 -23.26 -26.19
C PRO A 118 8.72 -23.29 -25.59
N PRO A 119 8.56 -23.01 -24.28
CA PRO A 119 7.28 -23.15 -23.59
C PRO A 119 6.26 -22.15 -24.10
N VAL A 120 5.03 -22.63 -24.31
CA VAL A 120 3.85 -21.81 -24.55
C VAL A 120 2.86 -22.07 -23.41
N PRO A 121 2.41 -21.05 -22.65
CA PRO A 121 2.80 -19.65 -22.72
C PRO A 121 4.26 -19.40 -22.30
N ASP A 122 4.81 -18.29 -22.79
CA ASP A 122 6.07 -17.76 -22.29
C ASP A 122 5.94 -17.29 -20.83
N GLU A 123 7.07 -17.08 -20.16
CA GLU A 123 7.09 -16.62 -18.76
C GLU A 123 6.42 -15.25 -18.58
N ARG A 124 6.56 -14.35 -19.56
CA ARG A 124 5.96 -13.01 -19.52
C ARG A 124 4.45 -13.06 -19.35
N ARG A 125 3.77 -14.03 -19.95
CA ARG A 125 2.32 -14.20 -19.80
C ARG A 125 1.93 -14.71 -18.41
N TRP A 126 2.73 -15.60 -17.83
CA TRP A 126 2.52 -16.04 -16.45
C TRP A 126 2.78 -14.90 -15.45
N LEU A 127 3.80 -14.08 -15.69
CA LEU A 127 4.04 -12.88 -14.88
C LEU A 127 2.91 -11.85 -14.98
N ALA A 128 2.29 -11.70 -16.15
CA ALA A 128 1.10 -10.85 -16.30
C ALA A 128 -0.11 -11.41 -15.54
N ASP A 129 -0.20 -12.73 -15.37
CA ASP A 129 -1.27 -13.37 -14.61
C ASP A 129 -1.17 -13.07 -13.10
N LEU A 130 0.05 -12.98 -12.55
CA LEU A 130 0.29 -12.56 -11.16
C LEU A 130 -0.25 -11.16 -10.85
N GLN A 131 -0.42 -10.29 -11.84
CA GLN A 131 -1.05 -8.98 -11.63
C GLN A 131 -2.55 -9.10 -11.32
N ARG A 132 -3.20 -10.14 -11.83
CA ARG A 132 -4.63 -10.40 -11.60
C ARG A 132 -4.87 -11.30 -10.39
N TYR A 133 -3.98 -12.26 -10.17
CA TYR A 133 -4.01 -13.17 -9.04
C TYR A 133 -2.65 -13.16 -8.34
N PRO A 134 -2.40 -12.15 -7.48
CA PRO A 134 -1.13 -12.03 -6.76
C PRO A 134 -0.84 -13.25 -5.91
N ARG A 135 0.45 -13.50 -5.72
CA ARG A 135 0.96 -14.58 -4.88
C ARG A 135 2.02 -14.03 -3.95
N ASP A 136 1.98 -14.46 -2.69
CA ASP A 136 3.08 -14.24 -1.75
C ASP A 136 4.32 -15.00 -2.23
N ARG A 137 5.51 -14.52 -1.86
CA ARG A 137 6.79 -15.15 -2.21
C ARG A 137 6.84 -16.65 -1.86
N ALA A 138 6.21 -17.06 -0.76
CA ALA A 138 6.16 -18.46 -0.33
C ALA A 138 5.30 -19.38 -1.21
N HIS A 139 4.42 -18.83 -2.05
CA HIS A 139 3.53 -19.56 -2.95
C HIS A 139 3.88 -19.37 -4.44
N LEU A 140 5.00 -18.70 -4.72
CA LEU A 140 5.53 -18.59 -6.07
C LEU A 140 6.33 -19.86 -6.40
N PRO A 141 6.01 -20.53 -7.52
CA PRO A 141 6.79 -21.67 -7.94
C PRO A 141 8.17 -21.20 -8.46
N ASP A 142 9.20 -22.02 -8.30
CA ASP A 142 10.59 -21.65 -8.63
C ASP A 142 10.79 -21.14 -10.07
N TRP A 143 9.97 -21.62 -11.01
CA TRP A 143 10.04 -21.24 -12.42
C TRP A 143 9.33 -19.91 -12.74
N LEU A 144 8.48 -19.40 -11.83
CA LEU A 144 7.74 -18.15 -11.98
C LEU A 144 8.24 -17.17 -10.93
N ASN A 145 9.44 -16.62 -11.17
CA ASN A 145 10.12 -15.77 -10.21
C ASN A 145 10.11 -14.30 -10.67
N PRO A 146 9.07 -13.51 -10.34
CA PRO A 146 9.10 -12.09 -10.60
C PRO A 146 10.23 -11.43 -9.80
N GLY A 147 10.90 -10.45 -10.41
CA GLY A 147 11.89 -9.62 -9.72
C GLY A 147 11.29 -8.85 -8.53
N GLU A 148 10.00 -8.53 -8.57
CA GLU A 148 9.26 -7.84 -7.51
C GLU A 148 7.91 -8.52 -7.26
N VAL A 149 7.54 -8.68 -5.98
CA VAL A 149 6.23 -9.16 -5.55
C VAL A 149 5.50 -8.00 -4.87
N GLU A 150 4.25 -7.79 -5.24
CA GLU A 150 3.42 -6.72 -4.67
C GLU A 150 3.28 -6.89 -3.14
N GLY A 151 3.46 -5.80 -2.39
CA GLY A 151 3.39 -5.79 -0.93
C GLY A 151 4.66 -6.26 -0.23
N GLU A 152 5.59 -6.91 -0.93
CA GLU A 152 6.82 -7.42 -0.30
C GLU A 152 7.73 -6.26 0.14
N ALA A 153 7.89 -5.24 -0.70
CA ALA A 153 8.73 -4.10 -0.35
C ALA A 153 8.11 -3.26 0.77
N ALA A 154 6.79 -3.13 0.78
CA ALA A 154 6.06 -2.48 1.88
C ALA A 154 6.23 -3.26 3.19
N ALA A 155 6.06 -4.59 3.18
CA ALA A 155 6.26 -5.43 4.36
C ALA A 155 7.69 -5.38 4.90
N GLN A 156 8.70 -5.41 4.00
CA GLN A 156 10.10 -5.25 4.37
C GLN A 156 10.37 -3.87 5.01
N LEU A 157 9.83 -2.79 4.41
CA LEU A 157 9.94 -1.45 4.96
C LEU A 157 9.29 -1.35 6.35
N ARG A 158 8.07 -1.89 6.53
CA ARG A 158 7.41 -1.93 7.83
C ARG A 158 8.26 -2.62 8.87
N ALA A 159 8.82 -3.79 8.57
CA ALA A 159 9.70 -4.50 9.50
C ALA A 159 10.93 -3.66 9.89
N GLY A 160 11.52 -2.94 8.94
CA GLY A 160 12.63 -2.01 9.19
C GLY A 160 12.22 -0.83 10.08
N LEU A 161 11.07 -0.20 9.81
CA LEU A 161 10.51 0.92 10.56
C LEU A 161 10.16 0.53 12.01
N ASP A 162 9.51 -0.62 12.18
CA ASP A 162 9.18 -1.19 13.50
C ASP A 162 10.48 -1.45 14.29
N GLY A 163 11.53 -1.95 13.62
CA GLY A 163 12.85 -2.20 14.21
C GLY A 163 13.57 -0.94 14.73
N ILE A 164 13.27 0.25 14.19
CA ILE A 164 13.79 1.54 14.67
C ILE A 164 12.76 2.34 15.48
N GLY A 165 11.60 1.75 15.80
CA GLY A 165 10.59 2.34 16.66
C GLY A 165 9.75 3.45 16.01
N VAL A 166 9.64 3.49 14.69
CA VAL A 166 8.77 4.45 13.99
C VAL A 166 7.30 4.05 14.21
N PRO A 167 6.44 4.96 14.71
CA PRO A 167 5.02 4.67 14.90
C PRO A 167 4.32 4.27 13.61
N ARG A 168 3.37 3.32 13.69
CA ARG A 168 2.59 2.87 12.52
C ARG A 168 1.82 4.00 11.84
N GLY A 169 1.21 4.92 12.61
CA GLY A 169 0.55 6.08 12.02
C GLY A 169 1.52 7.15 11.49
N GLY A 170 2.83 7.05 11.75
CA GLY A 170 3.82 8.01 11.26
C GLY A 170 4.31 7.72 9.84
N VAL A 171 4.17 6.48 9.38
CA VAL A 171 4.42 6.08 8.00
C VAL A 171 3.32 5.12 7.55
N VAL A 172 2.59 5.42 6.49
CA VAL A 172 1.50 4.56 5.98
C VAL A 172 1.93 3.93 4.65
N LEU A 173 1.87 2.59 4.55
CA LEU A 173 2.26 1.85 3.35
C LEU A 173 1.06 1.16 2.67
N PRO A 174 1.13 0.88 1.36
CA PRO A 174 0.10 0.14 0.64
C PRO A 174 -0.12 -1.24 1.25
N GLY A 175 -1.39 -1.64 1.36
CA GLY A 175 -1.74 -3.01 1.75
C GLY A 175 -1.52 -3.36 3.23
N GLU A 176 -1.15 -2.42 4.09
CA GLU A 176 -0.92 -2.67 5.52
C GLU A 176 -2.17 -2.94 6.36
N HIS A 177 -3.34 -3.00 5.71
CA HIS A 177 -4.61 -3.21 6.40
C HIS A 177 -5.04 -4.66 6.17
N ALA A 178 -5.29 -5.37 7.27
CA ALA A 178 -6.04 -6.61 7.14
C ALA A 178 -7.44 -6.24 6.59
N PRO A 179 -8.06 -7.10 5.76
CA PRO A 179 -9.36 -6.85 5.14
C PRO A 179 -10.47 -6.44 6.13
N ASP A 180 -10.32 -6.81 7.40
CA ASP A 180 -11.30 -6.62 8.47
C ASP A 180 -10.86 -5.62 9.55
N THR A 181 -9.76 -4.88 9.31
CA THR A 181 -9.28 -3.84 10.23
C THR A 181 -9.29 -2.50 9.53
N GLU A 182 -9.80 -1.47 10.20
CA GLU A 182 -9.65 -0.10 9.72
C GLU A 182 -8.16 0.24 9.55
N PRO A 183 -7.81 1.00 8.50
CA PRO A 183 -6.46 1.50 8.34
C PRO A 183 -6.05 2.32 9.58
N PRO A 184 -4.79 2.22 10.07
CA PRO A 184 -4.32 3.17 11.06
C PRO A 184 -4.49 4.58 10.48
N GLU A 185 -5.21 5.42 11.22
CA GLU A 185 -5.38 6.81 10.83
C GLU A 185 -3.99 7.48 10.77
N PRO A 186 -3.62 8.13 9.65
CA PRO A 186 -2.33 8.80 9.55
C PRO A 186 -2.22 9.86 10.64
N LEU A 187 -1.08 9.88 11.33
CA LEU A 187 -0.74 10.96 12.24
C LEU A 187 -0.54 12.26 11.45
N GLU A 188 -0.70 13.40 12.12
CA GLU A 188 -0.31 14.68 11.56
C GLU A 188 1.18 14.67 11.19
N GLY A 189 1.48 14.90 9.92
CA GLY A 189 2.82 14.81 9.34
C GLY A 189 3.20 13.40 8.87
N ALA A 190 2.28 12.45 8.74
CA ALA A 190 2.64 11.11 8.29
C ALA A 190 3.27 11.11 6.89
N VAL A 191 4.24 10.23 6.68
CA VAL A 191 4.77 9.93 5.34
C VAL A 191 3.97 8.78 4.74
N GLU A 192 3.40 8.97 3.55
CA GLU A 192 2.57 7.97 2.89
C GLU A 192 3.23 7.49 1.60
N VAL A 193 3.22 6.18 1.38
CA VAL A 193 3.42 5.59 0.06
C VAL A 193 2.04 5.32 -0.53
N VAL A 194 1.69 6.04 -1.60
CA VAL A 194 0.39 5.95 -2.26
C VAL A 194 0.55 5.26 -3.60
N ARG A 195 -0.33 4.30 -3.90
CA ARG A 195 -0.38 3.65 -5.22
C ARG A 195 -1.42 4.34 -6.10
N TYR A 196 -0.99 5.06 -7.13
CA TYR A 196 -1.88 5.67 -8.12
C TYR A 196 -2.26 4.69 -9.25
N GLY A 197 -1.45 3.66 -9.48
CA GLY A 197 -1.74 2.61 -10.45
C GLY A 197 -0.80 1.41 -10.33
N ALA A 198 -0.91 0.46 -11.26
CA ALA A 198 -0.15 -0.79 -11.20
C ALA A 198 1.37 -0.59 -11.09
N ARG A 199 1.91 0.47 -11.71
CA ARG A 199 3.34 0.81 -11.74
C ARG A 199 3.59 2.29 -11.47
N HIS A 200 2.76 2.93 -10.66
CA HIS A 200 2.89 4.36 -10.35
C HIS A 200 2.58 4.58 -8.87
N TYR A 201 3.59 5.06 -8.16
CA TYR A 201 3.58 5.28 -6.73
C TYR A 201 4.00 6.72 -6.43
N GLY A 202 3.35 7.35 -5.47
CA GLY A 202 3.76 8.62 -4.89
C GLY A 202 4.29 8.40 -3.48
N VAL A 203 5.27 9.22 -3.08
CA VAL A 203 5.66 9.38 -1.68
C VAL A 203 5.30 10.81 -1.28
N GLN A 204 4.51 10.98 -0.23
CA GLN A 204 4.01 12.28 0.19
C GLN A 204 4.01 12.43 1.72
N VAL A 205 4.03 13.67 2.20
CA VAL A 205 3.72 14.02 3.59
C VAL A 205 2.27 14.49 3.65
N VAL A 206 1.50 14.01 4.62
CA VAL A 206 0.14 14.48 4.91
C VAL A 206 0.09 15.25 6.24
N ASP A 207 -0.50 16.44 6.24
CA ASP A 207 -0.66 17.27 7.44
C ASP A 207 -1.87 18.19 7.27
N TYR A 208 -2.80 18.22 8.23
CA TYR A 208 -4.03 19.02 8.17
C TYR A 208 -4.84 18.84 6.87
N GLY A 209 -4.86 17.61 6.34
CA GLY A 209 -5.52 17.28 5.07
C GLY A 209 -4.84 17.86 3.82
N GLN A 210 -3.65 18.45 3.96
CA GLN A 210 -2.79 18.85 2.85
C GLN A 210 -1.76 17.77 2.56
N HIS A 211 -1.30 17.72 1.31
CA HIS A 211 -0.31 16.77 0.83
C HIS A 211 0.86 17.49 0.17
N VAL A 212 2.08 17.15 0.57
CA VAL A 212 3.30 17.60 -0.10
C VAL A 212 4.01 16.39 -0.69
N LEU A 213 4.14 16.38 -2.02
CA LEU A 213 4.79 15.31 -2.74
C LEU A 213 6.31 15.36 -2.52
N LEU A 214 6.88 14.27 -2.01
CA LEU A 214 8.32 14.08 -1.89
C LEU A 214 8.94 13.54 -3.19
N GLY A 215 8.19 12.73 -3.94
CA GLY A 215 8.58 12.21 -5.25
C GLY A 215 7.61 11.17 -5.81
N GLU A 216 7.79 10.84 -7.09
CA GLU A 216 7.05 9.78 -7.78
C GLU A 216 7.99 8.66 -8.23
N TYR A 217 7.48 7.43 -8.23
CA TYR A 217 8.23 6.21 -8.47
C TYR A 217 7.42 5.22 -9.31
N PHE A 218 8.11 4.35 -10.03
CA PHE A 218 7.49 3.37 -10.93
C PHE A 218 7.45 1.93 -10.39
N THR A 219 8.02 1.72 -9.19
CA THR A 219 7.95 0.45 -8.46
C THR A 219 7.71 0.69 -6.98
N GLU A 220 7.06 -0.27 -6.31
CA GLU A 220 6.84 -0.23 -4.85
C GLU A 220 8.18 -0.21 -4.11
N ARG A 221 9.16 -0.99 -4.58
CA ARG A 221 10.51 -1.07 -4.01
C ARG A 221 11.18 0.30 -3.99
N ALA A 222 11.17 1.01 -5.13
CA ALA A 222 11.79 2.33 -5.24
C ALA A 222 11.13 3.36 -4.31
N ALA A 223 9.79 3.38 -4.23
CA ALA A 223 9.07 4.26 -3.30
C ALA A 223 9.44 3.94 -1.84
N CYS A 224 9.45 2.66 -1.48
CA CYS A 224 9.79 2.22 -0.12
C CYS A 224 11.25 2.51 0.25
N ASP A 225 12.19 2.36 -0.70
CA ASP A 225 13.60 2.73 -0.50
C ASP A 225 13.76 4.20 -0.18
N VAL A 226 13.04 5.08 -0.87
CA VAL A 226 13.11 6.52 -0.59
C VAL A 226 12.47 6.84 0.75
N VAL A 227 11.36 6.21 1.13
CA VAL A 227 10.79 6.40 2.48
C VAL A 227 11.77 5.96 3.55
N TRP A 228 12.43 4.81 3.40
CA TRP A 228 13.47 4.37 4.33
C TRP A 228 14.57 5.43 4.44
N GLN A 229 15.17 5.83 3.31
CA GLN A 229 16.22 6.84 3.28
C GLN A 229 15.76 8.16 3.92
N TYR A 230 14.53 8.58 3.64
CA TYR A 230 13.97 9.82 4.17
C TYR A 230 13.72 9.76 5.67
N VAL A 231 13.13 8.69 6.20
CA VAL A 231 12.77 8.58 7.62
C VAL A 231 14.00 8.22 8.48
N SER A 232 14.86 7.33 7.98
CA SER A 232 16.02 6.82 8.72
C SER A 232 17.25 7.73 8.65
N ALA A 233 17.29 8.71 7.73
CA ALA A 233 18.44 9.60 7.66
C ALA A 233 18.59 10.42 8.95
N PRO A 234 19.82 10.51 9.50
CA PRO A 234 20.06 11.05 10.82
C PRO A 234 19.61 12.50 10.93
N LEU A 235 19.09 12.86 12.11
CA LEU A 235 18.81 14.23 12.50
C LEU A 235 19.89 14.72 13.46
N PRO A 236 20.19 16.04 13.49
CA PRO A 236 21.03 16.61 14.53
C PRO A 236 20.53 16.22 15.93
N ALA A 237 21.48 15.95 16.84
CA ALA A 237 21.15 15.57 18.20
C ALA A 237 20.32 16.68 18.89
N PRO A 238 19.28 16.33 19.65
CA PRO A 238 18.49 17.34 20.35
C PRO A 238 19.32 17.99 21.47
N VAL A 239 18.98 19.23 21.80
CA VAL A 239 19.56 19.94 22.94
C VAL A 239 18.60 19.90 24.12
N HIS A 240 19.15 19.84 25.33
CA HIS A 240 18.36 19.89 26.55
C HIS A 240 18.13 21.35 26.95
N VAL A 241 16.88 21.75 27.14
CA VAL A 241 16.54 23.11 27.54
C VAL A 241 15.52 23.05 28.69
N PRO A 242 15.77 23.74 29.82
CA PRO A 242 14.82 23.78 30.93
C PRO A 242 13.47 24.38 30.52
N HIS A 243 12.37 23.83 31.05
CA HIS A 243 11.02 24.38 30.82
C HIS A 243 10.93 25.89 31.12
N ALA A 244 11.57 26.35 32.20
CA ALA A 244 11.58 27.75 32.61
C ALA A 244 12.26 28.66 31.56
N GLU A 245 13.30 28.16 30.90
CA GLU A 245 14.00 28.90 29.86
C GLU A 245 13.16 29.04 28.59
N LEU A 246 12.49 27.96 28.15
CA LEU A 246 11.54 28.03 27.03
C LEU A 246 10.41 29.01 27.32
N SER A 247 9.86 28.97 28.54
CA SER A 247 8.82 29.90 28.99
C SER A 247 9.30 31.35 28.94
N ALA A 248 10.53 31.63 29.39
CA ALA A 248 11.13 32.96 29.33
C ALA A 248 11.33 33.46 27.89
N ARG A 249 11.75 32.57 26.97
CA ARG A 249 11.90 32.90 25.55
C ARG A 249 10.56 33.24 24.88
N VAL A 250 9.49 32.49 25.18
CA VAL A 250 8.13 32.85 24.72
C VAL A 250 7.71 34.20 25.28
N GLN A 251 7.89 34.43 26.58
CA GLN A 251 7.55 35.70 27.23
C GLN A 251 8.27 36.88 26.58
N ALA A 252 9.57 36.75 26.32
CA ALA A 252 10.35 37.79 25.65
C ALA A 252 9.85 38.08 24.21
N ALA A 253 9.30 37.07 23.52
CA ALA A 253 8.79 37.20 22.16
C ALA A 253 7.31 37.65 22.08
N GLN A 254 6.60 37.77 23.22
CA GLN A 254 5.14 38.00 23.24
C GLN A 254 4.70 39.22 22.44
N GLN A 255 5.40 40.36 22.56
CA GLN A 255 5.03 41.57 21.84
C GLN A 255 5.15 41.37 20.32
N GLY A 256 6.27 40.82 19.85
CA GLY A 256 6.49 40.58 18.42
C GLY A 256 5.52 39.55 17.83
N LEU A 257 5.18 38.51 18.61
CA LEU A 257 4.16 37.52 18.22
C LEU A 257 2.76 38.13 18.16
N ALA A 258 2.42 39.03 19.09
CA ALA A 258 1.14 39.74 19.07
C ALA A 258 1.03 40.68 17.85
N GLU A 259 2.08 41.42 17.53
CA GLU A 259 2.16 42.26 16.34
C GLU A 259 2.05 41.44 15.05
N LEU A 260 2.75 40.29 14.97
CA LEU A 260 2.61 39.36 13.85
C LEU A 260 1.17 38.83 13.75
N GLY A 261 0.57 38.41 14.86
CA GLY A 261 -0.82 37.95 14.90
C GLY A 261 -1.79 39.00 14.34
N GLN A 262 -1.64 40.27 14.72
CA GLN A 262 -2.45 41.37 14.17
C GLN A 262 -2.28 41.52 12.66
N ARG A 263 -1.04 41.44 12.14
CA ARG A 263 -0.78 41.50 10.70
C ARG A 263 -1.41 40.32 9.95
N VAL A 264 -1.28 39.10 10.49
CA VAL A 264 -1.87 37.90 9.90
C VAL A 264 -3.40 38.01 9.86
N THR A 265 -4.02 38.43 10.96
CA THR A 265 -5.47 38.67 11.01
C THR A 265 -5.91 39.73 10.00
N ALA A 266 -5.14 40.82 9.84
CA ALA A 266 -5.43 41.86 8.87
C ALA A 266 -5.27 41.40 7.41
N ALA A 267 -4.36 40.46 7.14
CA ALA A 267 -4.16 39.88 5.81
C ALA A 267 -5.28 38.89 5.41
N GLY A 268 -5.88 38.19 6.37
CA GLY A 268 -6.99 37.27 6.14
C GLY A 268 -6.54 35.85 5.76
N PRO A 269 -7.38 35.07 5.06
CA PRO A 269 -7.06 33.69 4.66
C PRO A 269 -5.78 33.62 3.81
N GLY A 270 -4.88 32.69 4.15
CA GLY A 270 -3.55 32.58 3.56
C GLY A 270 -2.46 33.39 4.29
N GLY A 271 -2.81 34.21 5.27
CA GLY A 271 -1.83 34.79 6.20
C GLY A 271 -0.75 35.66 5.55
N VAL A 272 0.47 35.63 6.09
CA VAL A 272 1.61 36.44 5.60
C VAL A 272 2.90 35.62 5.56
N ILE A 273 3.73 35.86 4.54
CA ILE A 273 5.11 35.36 4.50
C ILE A 273 5.96 36.16 5.49
N THR A 274 6.74 35.46 6.32
CA THR A 274 7.61 36.07 7.33
C THR A 274 8.79 35.15 7.65
N ASN A 275 9.76 35.65 8.43
CA ASN A 275 10.86 34.83 8.92
C ASN A 275 10.55 34.33 10.34
N LEU A 276 10.93 33.08 10.63
CA LEU A 276 10.95 32.60 12.01
C LEU A 276 11.86 33.46 12.87
N ALA A 277 11.37 33.83 14.05
CA ALA A 277 12.14 34.58 15.02
C ALA A 277 13.17 33.67 15.68
N THR A 278 14.44 33.97 15.48
CA THR A 278 15.56 33.21 16.07
C THR A 278 15.44 33.18 17.59
N GLY A 279 15.67 32.02 18.19
CA GLY A 279 15.60 31.80 19.63
C GLY A 279 14.21 31.53 20.18
N VAL A 280 13.15 31.80 19.41
CA VAL A 280 11.76 31.50 19.81
C VAL A 280 11.53 30.00 19.76
N PRO A 281 10.90 29.41 20.79
CA PRO A 281 10.53 28.01 20.78
C PRO A 281 9.21 27.76 20.05
N TYR A 282 9.20 26.67 19.29
CA TYR A 282 8.09 26.20 18.49
C TYR A 282 7.80 24.73 18.81
N ASP A 283 6.60 24.27 18.52
CA ASP A 283 6.26 22.85 18.62
C ASP A 283 5.23 22.39 17.58
N ARG A 284 5.14 21.08 17.40
CA ARG A 284 4.02 20.43 16.72
C ARG A 284 3.63 19.14 17.43
N ILE A 285 2.41 18.67 17.18
CA ILE A 285 1.91 17.38 17.68
C ILE A 285 1.71 16.48 16.48
N GLY A 286 2.33 15.31 16.48
CA GLY A 286 2.33 14.37 15.35
C GLY A 286 3.71 13.76 15.13
N THR A 287 4.12 13.62 13.87
CA THR A 287 5.50 13.28 13.49
C THR A 287 6.34 14.55 13.30
N VAL A 288 7.66 14.43 13.15
CA VAL A 288 8.54 15.56 12.79
C VAL A 288 8.40 16.00 11.32
N ASP A 289 7.70 15.24 10.51
CA ASP A 289 7.70 15.36 9.06
C ASP A 289 6.70 16.37 8.52
N GLY A 290 5.68 16.74 9.31
CA GLY A 290 4.61 17.59 8.81
C GLY A 290 5.01 19.04 8.51
N LEU A 291 4.00 19.78 8.07
CA LEU A 291 4.10 21.05 7.39
C LEU A 291 3.79 22.23 8.30
N TYR A 292 2.95 22.03 9.32
CA TYR A 292 2.53 23.06 10.26
C TYR A 292 3.19 22.90 11.63
N PHE A 293 3.49 24.02 12.27
CA PHE A 293 3.93 24.08 13.66
C PHE A 293 3.48 25.38 14.31
N PHE A 294 3.54 25.45 15.63
CA PHE A 294 2.99 26.53 16.43
C PHE A 294 4.07 27.11 17.34
N VAL A 295 3.80 28.29 17.92
CA VAL A 295 4.59 28.76 19.06
C VAL A 295 4.43 27.73 20.20
N TRP A 296 5.54 27.41 20.86
CA TRP A 296 5.54 26.45 21.97
C TRP A 296 4.56 26.88 23.08
N GLY A 297 3.78 25.91 23.58
CA GLY A 297 2.77 26.16 24.61
C GLY A 297 1.44 26.71 24.08
N THR A 298 1.24 26.79 22.76
CA THR A 298 -0.09 27.06 22.16
C THR A 298 -1.11 26.02 22.66
N ALA A 299 -2.29 26.46 23.13
CA ALA A 299 -3.30 25.56 23.71
C ALA A 299 -3.86 24.56 22.68
N TRP A 300 -4.33 23.40 23.13
CA TRP A 300 -4.84 22.33 22.25
C TRP A 300 -5.95 22.84 21.32
N GLU A 301 -6.95 23.51 21.88
CA GLU A 301 -8.13 24.01 21.18
C GLU A 301 -7.80 25.09 20.14
N GLN A 302 -6.66 25.78 20.33
CA GLN A 302 -6.18 26.82 19.43
C GLN A 302 -5.49 26.25 18.19
N ARG A 303 -5.12 24.96 18.21
CA ARG A 303 -4.42 24.29 17.11
C ARG A 303 -5.37 23.68 16.08
N SER A 304 -6.63 23.47 16.44
CA SER A 304 -7.62 22.76 15.61
C SER A 304 -7.07 21.43 15.08
N LEU A 305 -6.51 20.61 15.97
CA LEU A 305 -5.90 19.33 15.60
C LEU A 305 -6.96 18.24 15.38
N PRO A 306 -6.76 17.32 14.42
CA PRO A 306 -7.65 16.17 14.24
C PRO A 306 -7.54 15.15 15.39
N PRO A 307 -8.49 14.21 15.49
CA PRO A 307 -8.41 13.10 16.45
C PRO A 307 -7.11 12.30 16.36
N SER A 308 -6.55 12.13 15.15
CA SER A 308 -5.28 11.43 14.91
C SER A 308 -4.10 12.01 15.69
N ALA A 309 -4.12 13.30 16.05
CA ALA A 309 -3.10 13.94 16.89
C ALA A 309 -3.09 13.43 18.36
N ARG A 310 -4.09 12.65 18.76
CA ARG A 310 -4.11 11.88 20.03
C ARG A 310 -3.88 10.38 19.83
N GLY A 311 -3.60 9.97 18.60
CA GLY A 311 -3.40 8.57 18.23
C GLY A 311 -2.13 7.99 18.86
N PRO A 312 -2.04 6.64 18.96
CA PRO A 312 -0.84 5.97 19.45
C PRO A 312 0.39 6.38 18.65
N GLY A 313 1.41 6.90 19.34
CA GLY A 313 2.67 7.33 18.73
C GLY A 313 2.71 8.79 18.27
N ALA A 314 1.62 9.55 18.40
CA ALA A 314 1.68 11.00 18.29
C ALA A 314 2.58 11.57 19.41
N GLN A 315 3.51 12.46 19.05
CA GLN A 315 4.41 13.10 20.02
C GLN A 315 4.38 14.62 19.85
N GLN A 316 4.64 15.33 20.95
CA GLN A 316 4.95 16.75 20.87
C GLN A 316 6.44 16.89 20.52
N GLU A 317 6.71 17.35 19.32
CA GLU A 317 8.06 17.69 18.86
C GLU A 317 8.33 19.16 19.16
N VAL A 318 9.38 19.45 19.92
CA VAL A 318 9.74 20.80 20.34
C VAL A 318 11.02 21.23 19.65
N PHE A 319 11.05 22.48 19.19
CA PHE A 319 12.17 23.06 18.46
C PHE A 319 12.46 24.48 18.92
N VAL A 320 13.66 24.95 18.64
CA VAL A 320 14.03 26.36 18.68
C VAL A 320 14.56 26.75 17.32
N ALA A 321 14.13 27.90 16.80
CA ALA A 321 14.72 28.45 15.58
C ALA A 321 16.16 28.88 15.85
N ALA A 322 17.11 28.23 15.21
CA ALA A 322 18.54 28.55 15.30
C ALA A 322 18.96 29.60 14.26
N ARG A 323 18.19 29.70 13.16
CA ARG A 323 18.41 30.65 12.06
C ARG A 323 17.06 31.13 11.55
N GLU A 324 17.07 32.31 10.93
CA GLU A 324 15.91 32.79 10.19
C GLU A 324 15.62 31.90 8.99
N VAL A 325 14.33 31.61 8.76
CA VAL A 325 13.83 30.92 7.58
C VAL A 325 12.46 31.47 7.24
N GLU A 326 12.20 31.58 5.94
CA GLU A 326 10.91 32.00 5.42
C GLU A 326 9.85 30.93 5.69
N VAL A 327 8.71 31.37 6.22
CA VAL A 327 7.54 30.57 6.54
C VAL A 327 6.29 31.38 6.25
N GLN A 328 5.18 30.69 6.01
CA GLN A 328 3.87 31.31 5.93
C GLN A 328 3.20 31.27 7.31
N ALA A 329 3.00 32.44 7.91
CA ALA A 329 2.32 32.57 9.20
C ALA A 329 0.82 32.78 8.99
N GLU A 330 -0.01 31.99 9.69
CA GLU A 330 -1.46 31.97 9.55
C GLU A 330 -2.16 31.85 10.91
N ILE A 331 -3.43 32.25 10.97
CA ILE A 331 -4.30 31.90 12.09
C ILE A 331 -4.93 30.55 11.78
N ALA A 332 -4.77 29.58 12.70
CA ALA A 332 -5.41 28.28 12.59
C ALA A 332 -6.95 28.45 12.49
N PRO A 333 -7.61 27.96 11.43
CA PRO A 333 -9.06 28.08 11.30
C PRO A 333 -9.77 27.21 12.33
N ALA A 334 -11.03 27.52 12.63
CA ALA A 334 -11.88 26.61 13.40
C ALA A 334 -12.10 25.32 12.61
N TRP A 335 -11.74 24.17 13.19
CA TRP A 335 -11.86 22.86 12.53
C TRP A 335 -11.90 21.73 13.56
N PHE A 336 -12.32 20.52 13.14
CA PHE A 336 -12.44 19.33 14.01
C PHE A 336 -13.20 19.58 15.33
N GLY A 337 -14.23 20.44 15.30
CA GLY A 337 -15.01 20.82 16.49
C GLY A 337 -14.27 21.74 17.48
N GLN A 338 -13.13 22.29 17.09
CA GLN A 338 -12.31 23.19 17.89
C GLN A 338 -12.36 24.63 17.33
N PRO A 339 -12.20 25.66 18.20
CA PRO A 339 -12.30 27.06 17.79
C PRO A 339 -11.10 27.55 16.97
N GLY A 340 -9.93 26.90 17.06
CA GLY A 340 -8.71 27.40 16.44
C GLY A 340 -8.27 28.74 17.02
N GLY A 341 -7.67 29.58 16.18
CA GLY A 341 -7.23 30.93 16.57
C GLY A 341 -5.76 31.04 16.99
N GLY A 342 -5.04 29.92 17.09
CA GLY A 342 -3.60 29.92 17.34
C GLY A 342 -2.81 30.42 16.12
N LEU A 343 -1.70 31.11 16.36
CA LEU A 343 -0.74 31.44 15.31
C LEU A 343 0.06 30.19 14.94
N ARG A 344 -0.06 29.77 13.68
CA ARG A 344 0.67 28.63 13.09
C ARG A 344 1.59 29.08 11.98
N PHE A 345 2.58 28.27 11.69
CA PHE A 345 3.57 28.49 10.66
C PHE A 345 3.58 27.27 9.74
N HIS A 346 3.49 27.53 8.45
CA HIS A 346 3.63 26.54 7.39
C HIS A 346 5.05 26.60 6.81
N VAL A 347 5.61 25.43 6.53
CA VAL A 347 6.92 25.30 5.89
C VAL A 347 6.83 25.69 4.43
N GLU A 348 7.68 26.63 4.00
CA GLU A 348 7.76 27.05 2.60
C GLU A 348 8.87 26.32 1.82
N PRO A 349 8.73 26.18 0.49
CA PRO A 349 9.79 25.69 -0.38
C PRO A 349 11.10 26.47 -0.19
N PRO A 350 12.28 25.82 -0.32
CA PRO A 350 12.49 24.47 -0.87
C PRO A 350 12.33 23.34 0.16
N ALA A 351 12.06 23.65 1.43
CA ALA A 351 11.80 22.61 2.43
C ALA A 351 10.45 21.95 2.16
N ARG A 352 10.36 20.64 2.38
CA ARG A 352 9.12 19.87 2.16
C ARG A 352 8.41 19.46 3.45
N GLY A 353 8.95 19.89 4.59
CA GLY A 353 8.44 19.61 5.92
C GLY A 353 9.42 20.00 7.01
N VAL A 354 8.98 19.93 8.27
CA VAL A 354 9.78 20.34 9.44
C VAL A 354 11.07 19.52 9.57
N ARG A 355 11.05 18.25 9.16
CA ARG A 355 12.27 17.41 9.09
C ARG A 355 13.39 18.05 8.28
N ASP A 356 13.08 18.65 7.13
CA ASP A 356 14.09 19.28 6.26
C ASP A 356 14.71 20.50 6.95
N LEU A 357 13.89 21.29 7.65
CA LEU A 357 14.37 22.42 8.46
C LEU A 357 15.27 21.96 9.62
N VAL A 358 14.93 20.84 10.27
CA VAL A 358 15.77 20.25 11.32
C VAL A 358 17.10 19.76 10.75
N ARG A 359 17.08 19.04 9.63
CA ARG A 359 18.30 18.56 8.95
C ARG A 359 19.23 19.69 8.52
N ALA A 360 18.66 20.79 8.04
CA ALA A 360 19.41 21.98 7.64
C ALA A 360 19.97 22.78 8.84
N GLY A 361 19.65 22.39 10.08
CA GLY A 361 20.05 23.12 11.29
C GLY A 361 19.36 24.48 11.44
N VAL A 362 18.24 24.68 10.74
CA VAL A 362 17.39 25.86 10.87
C VAL A 362 16.55 25.75 12.15
N LEU A 363 15.96 24.58 12.38
CA LEU A 363 15.28 24.22 13.62
C LEU A 363 16.15 23.25 14.42
N GLN A 364 16.43 23.60 15.67
CA GLN A 364 17.14 22.71 16.58
C GLN A 364 16.12 21.97 17.45
N ARG A 365 16.12 20.63 17.41
CA ARG A 365 15.25 19.82 18.27
C ARG A 365 15.62 20.00 19.74
N VAL A 366 14.60 20.02 20.59
CA VAL A 366 14.73 20.25 22.03
C VAL A 366 14.12 19.10 22.82
N VAL A 367 14.85 18.63 23.82
CA VAL A 367 14.30 17.84 24.93
C VAL A 367 14.06 18.80 26.10
N VAL A 368 12.80 18.94 26.49
CA VAL A 368 12.42 19.79 27.63
C VAL A 368 12.79 19.06 28.92
N THR A 369 13.58 19.70 29.78
CA THR A 369 14.04 19.15 31.06
C THR A 369 13.51 19.89 32.28
#